data_AF-A0A2E7FKT8-F1
#
_entry.id   AF-A0A2E7FKT8-F1
#
_cell.length_a   1.000
_cell.length_b   1.000
_cell.length_c   1.000
_cell.angle_alpha   90.00
_cell.angle_beta   90.00
_cell.angle_gamma   90.00
#
_symmetry.space_group_name_H-M   'P 1'
#
loop_
_entity.id
_entity.type
_entity.pdbx_description
1 polymer ?
#
loop_
_entity_poly.entity_id
_entity_poly.type
_entity_poly.pdbx_seq_one_letter_code
_entity_poly.pdbx_strand_id
1 'polypeptide(L)'
;MEFTNFYVQPLCTPTRAALLTGRYPERTGAVEVNYGQSIIRGEEITIAENLKAAGFLTGIFGKWHLRDNFPVRPSDKGFEECLHHTAGGVGQAGDPHADIHSRQFILNCFRLYRIAYHPISRWLLNGSFTLIHETHSIPLSS
;
A
#
# COMPACT_ATOMS: atom_id res chain seq x y z
N MET A 1 -17.40 -2.80 -17.27
CA MET A 1 -17.17 -1.41 -17.67
C MET A 1 -15.69 -1.27 -17.99
N GLU A 2 -15.36 -0.75 -19.17
CA GLU A 2 -13.98 -0.52 -19.62
C GLU A 2 -13.79 0.98 -19.88
N PHE A 3 -12.63 1.52 -19.51
CA PHE A 3 -12.29 2.91 -19.79
C PHE A 3 -11.40 2.97 -21.04
N THR A 4 -11.89 3.58 -22.12
CA THR A 4 -11.10 3.80 -23.34
C THR A 4 -10.08 4.93 -23.20
N ASN A 5 -10.22 5.77 -22.16
CA ASN A 5 -9.29 6.84 -21.82
C ASN A 5 -9.00 6.79 -20.31
N PHE A 6 -7.82 6.31 -19.93
CA PHE A 6 -7.35 6.24 -18.55
C PHE A 6 -5.86 6.59 -18.49
N TYR A 7 -5.50 7.56 -17.66
CA TYR A 7 -4.16 8.15 -17.64
C TYR A 7 -3.49 7.97 -16.28
N VAL A 8 -2.18 7.73 -16.32
CA VAL A 8 -1.29 7.61 -15.16
C VAL A 8 -0.01 8.40 -15.40
N GLN A 9 0.88 8.44 -14.42
CA GLN A 9 2.21 9.03 -14.60
C GLN A 9 3.10 8.10 -15.43
N PRO A 10 4.11 8.61 -16.14
CA PRO A 10 4.99 7.79 -16.98
C PRO A 10 5.89 6.83 -16.18
N LEU A 11 5.93 6.98 -14.85
CA LEU A 11 6.77 6.22 -13.94
C LEU A 11 5.97 5.59 -12.81
N CYS A 12 6.53 4.52 -12.24
CA CYS A 12 5.85 3.71 -11.24
C CYS A 12 5.68 4.41 -9.88
N THR A 13 6.70 5.07 -9.34
CA THR A 13 6.61 5.80 -8.06
C THR A 13 5.60 6.96 -8.15
N PRO A 14 5.67 7.88 -9.14
CA PRO A 14 4.71 8.96 -9.26
C PRO A 14 3.27 8.46 -9.42
N THR A 15 3.06 7.39 -10.21
CA THR A 15 1.74 6.77 -10.36
C THR A 15 1.22 6.23 -9.03
N ARG A 16 2.06 5.53 -8.26
CA ARG A 16 1.68 4.96 -6.96
C ARG A 16 1.36 6.04 -5.94
N ALA A 17 2.17 7.09 -5.89
CA ALA A 17 1.94 8.22 -5.01
C ALA A 17 0.59 8.88 -5.33
N ALA A 18 0.31 9.12 -6.62
CA ALA A 18 -0.95 9.71 -7.04
C ALA A 18 -2.15 8.81 -6.76
N LEU A 19 -2.03 7.51 -7.02
CA LEU A 19 -3.09 6.54 -6.74
C LEU A 19 -3.44 6.48 -5.24
N LEU A 20 -2.43 6.47 -4.37
CA LEU A 20 -2.65 6.30 -2.94
C LEU A 20 -3.09 7.58 -2.24
N THR A 21 -2.64 8.74 -2.70
CA THR A 21 -2.92 10.03 -2.03
C THR A 21 -4.03 10.83 -2.71
N GLY A 22 -4.41 10.48 -3.94
CA GLY A 22 -5.30 11.29 -4.78
C GLY A 22 -4.68 12.62 -5.21
N ARG A 23 -3.36 12.78 -5.10
CA ARG A 23 -2.65 14.05 -5.34
C ARG A 23 -1.57 13.89 -6.41
N TYR A 24 -1.38 14.95 -7.19
CA TYR A 24 -0.30 14.99 -8.18
C TYR A 24 1.08 14.78 -7.54
N PRO A 25 1.99 14.02 -8.18
CA PRO A 25 3.31 13.66 -7.61
C PRO A 25 4.14 14.85 -7.12
N GLU A 26 4.05 15.98 -7.80
CA GLU A 26 4.73 17.23 -7.45
C GLU A 26 4.29 17.74 -6.07
N ARG A 27 3.06 17.42 -5.67
CA ARG A 27 2.51 17.74 -4.34
C ARG A 27 2.82 16.68 -3.29
N THR A 28 3.12 15.45 -3.68
CA THR A 28 3.45 14.37 -2.74
C THR A 28 4.94 14.28 -2.46
N GLY A 29 5.79 14.86 -3.32
CA GLY A 29 7.25 14.78 -3.24
C GLY A 29 7.86 13.56 -3.95
N ALA A 30 7.03 12.59 -4.35
CA ALA A 30 7.46 11.36 -4.99
C ALA A 30 7.40 11.49 -6.53
N VAL A 31 8.31 12.29 -7.09
CA VAL A 31 8.28 12.68 -8.51
C VAL A 31 9.12 11.78 -9.43
N GLU A 32 10.02 10.97 -8.88
CA GLU A 32 10.90 10.09 -9.66
C GLU A 32 11.07 8.71 -9.00
N VAL A 33 11.75 7.79 -9.66
CA VAL A 33 11.90 6.40 -9.18
C VAL A 33 13.18 6.14 -8.38
N ASN A 34 14.13 7.08 -8.42
CA ASN A 34 15.45 7.00 -7.80
C ASN A 34 15.91 8.41 -7.32
N TYR A 35 17.16 8.50 -6.85
CA TYR A 35 17.83 9.73 -6.41
C TYR A 35 17.16 10.41 -5.20
N GLY A 36 16.55 9.62 -4.32
CA GLY A 36 15.83 10.12 -3.16
C GLY A 36 14.48 10.78 -3.49
N GLN A 37 14.05 10.71 -4.76
CA GLN A 37 12.79 11.29 -5.23
C GLN A 37 11.67 10.26 -5.32
N SER A 38 11.91 9.02 -4.87
CA SER A 38 10.84 8.00 -4.71
C SER A 38 10.10 8.08 -3.38
N ILE A 39 10.24 9.18 -2.64
CA ILE A 39 9.81 9.30 -1.25
C ILE A 39 8.56 10.20 -1.18
N ILE A 40 7.43 9.68 -0.69
CA ILE A 40 6.29 10.53 -0.36
C ILE A 40 6.59 11.35 0.90
N ARG A 41 6.04 12.55 0.99
CA ARG A 41 6.06 13.37 2.20
C ARG A 41 5.35 12.66 3.35
N GLY A 42 5.88 12.83 4.57
CA GLY A 42 5.39 12.11 5.76
C GLY A 42 3.95 12.45 6.13
N GLU A 43 3.51 13.66 5.81
CA GLU A 43 2.18 14.20 6.07
C GLU A 43 1.11 13.76 5.05
N GLU A 44 1.49 13.11 3.95
CA GLU A 44 0.54 12.66 2.94
C GLU A 44 -0.34 11.54 3.48
N ILE A 45 -1.66 11.74 3.41
CA ILE A 45 -2.65 10.76 3.86
C ILE A 45 -3.00 9.85 2.68
N THR A 46 -2.87 8.55 2.89
CA THR A 46 -3.23 7.55 1.89
C THR A 46 -4.70 7.13 1.99
N ILE A 47 -5.21 6.57 0.89
CA ILE A 47 -6.53 5.95 0.84
C ILE A 47 -6.67 4.84 1.90
N ALA A 48 -5.59 4.11 2.21
CA ALA A 48 -5.60 3.09 3.24
C ALA A 48 -5.81 3.67 4.64
N GLU A 49 -5.20 4.81 4.97
CA GLU A 49 -5.45 5.49 6.26
C GLU A 49 -6.91 5.92 6.39
N ASN A 50 -7.49 6.49 5.33
CA ASN A 50 -8.90 6.89 5.31
C ASN A 50 -9.84 5.68 5.43
N LEU A 51 -9.58 4.61 4.68
CA LEU A 51 -10.39 3.39 4.74
C LEU A 51 -10.30 2.72 6.12
N LYS A 52 -9.10 2.65 6.69
CA LYS A 52 -8.90 2.12 8.05
C LYS A 52 -9.67 2.95 9.09
N ALA A 53 -9.62 4.28 8.99
CA ALA A 53 -10.39 5.16 9.87
C ALA A 53 -11.91 4.93 9.74
N ALA A 54 -12.39 4.52 8.57
CA ALA A 54 -13.77 4.13 8.33
C ALA A 54 -14.12 2.67 8.72
N GLY A 55 -13.18 1.93 9.34
CA GLY A 55 -13.41 0.57 9.82
C GLY A 55 -13.12 -0.56 8.82
N PHE A 56 -12.49 -0.24 7.69
CA PHE A 56 -12.08 -1.27 6.72
C PHE A 56 -10.77 -1.94 7.14
N LEU A 57 -10.69 -3.25 6.90
CA LEU A 57 -9.43 -3.97 6.92
C LEU A 57 -8.61 -3.61 5.68
N THR A 58 -7.32 -3.37 5.86
CA THR A 58 -6.43 -2.89 4.79
C THR A 58 -5.23 -3.80 4.59
N GLY A 59 -4.85 -4.03 3.33
CA GLY A 59 -3.67 -4.82 3.01
C GLY A 59 -3.00 -4.42 1.71
N ILE A 60 -1.68 -4.62 1.64
CA ILE A 60 -0.87 -4.41 0.44
C ILE A 60 0.01 -5.63 0.16
N PHE A 61 0.08 -5.98 -1.12
CA PHE A 61 0.83 -7.13 -1.62
C PHE A 61 1.69 -6.71 -2.81
N GLY A 62 2.96 -7.12 -2.84
CA GLY A 62 3.86 -6.88 -3.96
C GLY A 62 4.78 -5.66 -3.78
N LYS A 63 4.65 -4.64 -4.63
CA LYS A 63 5.61 -3.53 -4.70
C LYS A 63 5.07 -2.29 -3.99
N TRP A 64 5.86 -1.72 -3.07
CA TRP A 64 5.57 -0.44 -2.44
C TRP A 64 6.18 0.73 -3.21
N HIS A 65 7.51 0.84 -3.21
CA HIS A 65 8.30 1.84 -3.95
C HIS A 65 7.94 3.30 -3.67
N LEU A 66 7.53 3.60 -2.43
CA LEU A 66 7.34 4.94 -1.88
C LEU A 66 8.19 5.17 -0.61
N ARG A 67 9.39 4.57 -0.60
CA ARG A 67 10.35 4.39 0.51
C ARG A 67 10.00 3.28 1.50
N ASP A 68 11.04 2.52 1.87
CA ASP A 68 10.93 1.30 2.70
C ASP A 68 11.13 1.56 4.20
N ASN A 69 11.34 2.83 4.60
CA ASN A 69 11.68 3.22 5.96
C ASN A 69 10.62 4.16 6.56
N PHE A 70 10.52 4.16 7.89
CA PHE A 70 9.67 5.07 8.66
C PHE A 70 9.97 6.54 8.29
N PRO A 71 8.96 7.42 8.11
CA PRO A 71 7.54 7.27 8.49
C PRO A 71 6.62 6.86 7.34
N VAL A 72 7.15 6.32 6.24
CA VAL A 72 6.39 6.13 5.00
C VAL A 72 6.40 4.68 4.52
N ARG A 73 6.59 3.73 5.44
CA ARG A 73 6.37 2.31 5.14
C ARG A 73 4.88 2.08 4.89
N PRO A 74 4.49 1.00 4.20
CA PRO A 74 3.07 0.70 4.05
C PRO A 74 2.33 0.56 5.39
N SER A 75 2.99 -0.01 6.40
CA SER A 75 2.44 -0.13 7.75
C SER A 75 2.23 1.21 8.46
N ASP A 76 3.04 2.22 8.12
CA ASP A 76 2.89 3.58 8.64
C ASP A 76 1.79 4.35 7.88
N LYS A 77 1.46 3.87 6.67
CA LYS A 77 0.48 4.45 5.74
C LYS A 77 -0.79 3.64 5.67
N GLY A 78 -1.28 3.25 6.85
CA GLY A 78 -2.62 2.70 7.03
C GLY A 78 -2.80 1.23 6.69
N PHE A 79 -1.83 0.55 6.05
CA PHE A 79 -1.97 -0.87 5.72
C PHE A 79 -1.67 -1.78 6.91
N GLU A 80 -2.62 -2.62 7.32
CA GLU A 80 -2.46 -3.54 8.45
C GLU A 80 -1.75 -4.84 8.06
N GLU A 81 -2.09 -5.38 6.89
CA GLU A 81 -1.43 -6.55 6.32
C GLU A 81 -0.47 -6.13 5.21
N CYS A 82 0.81 -6.45 5.35
CA CYS A 82 1.86 -5.99 4.44
C CYS A 82 2.74 -7.17 4.03
N LEU A 83 2.62 -7.60 2.77
CA LEU A 83 3.55 -8.54 2.15
C LEU A 83 4.14 -7.87 0.91
N HIS A 84 5.25 -7.16 1.08
CA HIS A 84 5.87 -6.41 0.00
C HIS A 84 7.38 -6.64 -0.04
N HIS A 85 7.96 -6.46 -1.23
CA HIS A 85 9.40 -6.34 -1.39
C HIS A 85 9.81 -4.87 -1.33
N THR A 86 11.04 -4.64 -0.89
CA THR A 86 11.66 -3.31 -0.84
C THR A 86 12.14 -2.88 -2.23
N ALA A 87 12.52 -1.60 -2.35
CA ALA A 87 13.09 -0.98 -3.54
C ALA A 87 12.17 -0.96 -4.78
N GLY A 88 12.73 -0.45 -5.89
CA GLY A 88 12.05 -0.39 -7.18
C GLY A 88 11.85 -1.74 -7.86
N GLY A 89 12.57 -2.77 -7.43
CA GLY A 89 12.50 -4.09 -8.00
C GLY A 89 13.12 -5.10 -7.04
N VAL A 90 12.73 -6.36 -7.18
CA VAL A 90 13.29 -7.44 -6.38
C VAL A 90 14.80 -7.50 -6.64
N GLY A 91 15.60 -7.41 -5.57
CA GLY A 91 17.06 -7.40 -5.65
C GLY A 91 17.69 -6.04 -5.97
N GLN A 92 16.91 -4.97 -6.12
CA GLN A 92 17.45 -3.62 -6.27
C GLN A 92 17.73 -2.98 -4.91
N ALA A 93 18.74 -2.10 -4.85
CA ALA A 93 18.93 -1.22 -3.72
C ALA A 93 17.83 -0.15 -3.70
N GLY A 94 17.31 0.17 -2.51
CA GLY A 94 16.40 1.29 -2.32
C GLY A 94 17.13 2.65 -2.41
N ASP A 95 16.36 3.74 -2.44
CA ASP A 95 16.92 5.08 -2.55
C ASP A 95 17.86 5.43 -1.37
N PRO A 96 19.03 6.07 -1.59
CA PRO A 96 20.13 6.16 -0.61
C PRO A 96 19.89 7.01 0.66
N HIS A 97 18.67 7.45 0.96
CA HIS A 97 18.37 8.17 2.22
C HIS A 97 17.64 7.27 3.23
N ALA A 98 18.29 6.14 3.51
CA ALA A 98 17.80 5.10 4.41
C ALA A 98 18.89 4.79 5.44
N ASP A 99 18.69 5.21 6.68
CA ASP A 99 19.41 4.62 7.81
C ASP A 99 19.26 3.09 7.76
N ILE A 100 20.41 2.45 7.85
CA ILE A 100 20.73 1.03 7.88
C ILE A 100 19.95 0.28 8.97
N HIS A 101 18.75 -0.20 8.67
CA HIS A 101 18.12 -1.30 9.41
C HIS A 101 17.36 -2.27 8.48
N SER A 102 18.10 -2.91 7.58
CA SER A 102 17.66 -4.06 6.79
C SER A 102 17.54 -5.33 7.65
N ARG A 103 16.45 -5.47 8.42
CA ARG A 103 16.05 -6.76 9.04
C ARG A 103 14.63 -7.20 8.73
N GLN A 104 13.90 -6.49 7.86
CA GLN A 104 12.48 -6.78 7.62
C GLN A 104 12.21 -7.98 6.68
N PHE A 105 13.19 -8.39 5.87
CA PHE A 105 13.01 -9.50 4.92
C PHE A 105 12.79 -10.85 5.62
N ILE A 106 13.49 -11.13 6.72
CA ILE A 106 13.39 -12.41 7.45
C ILE A 106 12.09 -12.50 8.27
N LEU A 107 11.58 -11.39 8.80
CA LEU A 107 10.33 -11.38 9.56
C LEU A 107 9.10 -11.62 8.68
N ASN A 108 9.13 -11.22 7.40
CA ASN A 108 8.04 -11.48 6.46
C ASN A 108 7.93 -12.95 6.04
N CYS A 109 9.03 -13.71 6.04
CA CYS A 109 9.00 -15.15 5.74
C CYS A 109 8.27 -15.97 6.81
N PHE A 110 8.33 -15.60 8.10
CA PHE A 110 7.54 -16.27 9.13
C PHE A 110 6.04 -15.92 9.06
N ARG A 111 5.68 -14.74 8.53
CA ARG A 111 4.28 -14.33 8.35
C ARG A 111 3.60 -15.01 7.16
N LEU A 112 4.35 -15.42 6.13
CA LEU A 112 3.87 -16.28 5.04
C LEU A 112 3.28 -17.61 5.55
N TYR A 113 3.88 -18.19 6.59
CA TYR A 113 3.34 -19.41 7.22
C TYR A 113 1.99 -19.16 7.89
N ARG A 114 1.76 -17.94 8.41
CA ARG A 114 0.48 -17.58 9.05
C ARG A 114 -0.61 -17.29 8.02
N ILE A 115 -0.28 -16.77 6.82
CA ILE A 115 -1.24 -16.53 5.72
C ILE A 115 -1.84 -17.85 5.20
N ALA A 116 -1.05 -18.93 5.14
CA ALA A 116 -1.55 -20.24 4.72
C ALA A 116 -2.63 -20.82 5.66
N TYR A 117 -2.64 -20.41 6.93
CA TYR A 117 -3.53 -20.95 7.97
C TYR A 117 -4.43 -19.89 8.65
N HIS A 118 -4.40 -18.62 8.23
CA HIS A 118 -5.31 -17.58 8.69
C HIS A 118 -6.69 -17.77 8.02
N PRO A 119 -7.83 -17.48 8.68
CA PRO A 119 -9.19 -17.66 8.14
C PRO A 119 -9.48 -16.97 6.78
N ILE A 120 -8.54 -16.21 6.23
CA ILE A 120 -8.55 -15.65 4.87
C ILE A 120 -8.36 -16.74 3.79
N SER A 121 -7.73 -17.89 4.09
CA SER A 121 -7.58 -18.99 3.12
C SER A 121 -8.94 -19.58 2.68
N ARG A 122 -10.01 -19.37 3.47
CA ARG A 122 -11.39 -19.74 3.11
C ARG A 122 -12.04 -18.79 2.09
N TRP A 123 -11.48 -17.58 1.92
CA TRP A 123 -11.98 -16.57 0.99
C TRP A 123 -11.38 -16.68 -0.42
N LEU A 124 -10.13 -17.14 -0.55
CA LEU A 124 -9.47 -17.27 -1.85
C LEU A 124 -9.93 -18.49 -2.67
N LEU A 125 -10.57 -19.47 -2.04
CA LEU A 125 -10.97 -20.74 -2.69
C LEU A 125 -12.41 -20.77 -3.21
N ASN A 126 -13.29 -19.87 -2.75
CA ASN A 126 -14.68 -19.79 -3.21
C ASN A 126 -14.84 -18.59 -4.14
N GLY A 127 -14.47 -18.79 -5.41
CA GLY A 127 -14.59 -17.79 -6.46
C GLY A 127 -15.99 -17.18 -6.54
N SER A 128 -16.08 -15.89 -6.20
CA SER A 128 -17.13 -14.96 -6.64
C SER A 128 -16.65 -13.55 -6.29
N PHE A 129 -16.14 -12.86 -7.30
CA PHE A 129 -15.84 -11.43 -7.23
C PHE A 129 -17.18 -10.69 -7.28
N THR A 130 -17.72 -10.31 -6.12
CA THR A 130 -18.88 -9.42 -6.02
C THR A 130 -18.47 -8.22 -5.17
N LEU A 131 -18.40 -7.06 -5.84
CA LEU A 131 -18.15 -5.76 -5.23
C LEU A 131 -19.44 -5.25 -4.56
N ILE A 132 -19.25 -4.53 -3.45
CA ILE A 132 -20.24 -3.79 -2.64
C ILE A 132 -21.04 -4.67 -1.65
N HIS A 133 -20.63 -4.62 -0.38
CA HIS A 133 -21.53 -4.85 0.74
C HIS A 133 -21.66 -3.55 1.53
N GLU A 134 -22.73 -2.80 1.26
CA GLU A 134 -23.22 -1.75 2.14
C GLU A 134 -23.62 -2.39 3.48
N THR A 135 -23.06 -1.94 4.59
CA THR A 135 -23.66 -2.14 5.91
C THR A 135 -24.05 -0.78 6.47
N HIS A 136 -25.21 -0.29 6.03
CA HIS A 136 -25.91 0.72 6.79
C HIS A 136 -26.35 0.08 8.12
N SER A 137 -25.80 0.55 9.23
CA SER A 137 -26.35 0.34 10.56
C SER A 137 -26.95 1.68 11.01
N ILE A 138 -28.25 1.87 10.77
CA ILE A 138 -29.01 2.97 11.36
C ILE A 138 -29.30 2.57 12.81
N PRO A 139 -28.87 3.33 13.83
CA PRO A 139 -29.30 3.06 15.20
C PRO A 139 -30.75 3.53 15.37
N LEU A 140 -31.66 2.60 15.64
CA LEU A 140 -33.00 2.92 16.15
C LEU A 140 -32.85 3.36 17.62
N SER A 141 -33.10 4.64 17.89
CA SER A 141 -33.37 5.13 19.24
C SER A 141 -34.86 4.96 19.54
N SER A 142 -35.14 4.31 20.67
CA SER A 142 -36.44 4.24 21.36
C SER A 142 -36.92 5.60 21.86
#